data_AF-A0A161XZK0-F1
#
_entry.id   AF-A0A161XZK0-F1
#
_cell.length_a   1.000
_cell.length_b   1.000
_cell.length_c   1.000
_cell.angle_alpha   90.00
_cell.angle_beta   90.00
_cell.angle_gamma   90.00
#
_symmetry.space_group_name_H-M   'P 1'
#
loop_
_entity.id
_entity.type
_entity.pdbx_description
1 polymer ?
#
loop_
_entity_poly.entity_id
_entity_poly.type
_entity_poly.pdbx_seq_one_letter_code
_entity_poly.pdbx_strand_id
1 'polypeptide(L)' 'MKGFFVTGTDTGVGKTIIACGLAAVLKEKGMNVGVFKPFLSGISRDDPTSDTSLLKGNLKVEN' A
#
# COMPACT_ATOMS: atom_id res chain seq x y z
N MET A 1 13.66 8.06 -10.97
CA MET A 1 12.78 7.20 -10.13
C MET A 1 11.77 6.50 -11.03
N LYS A 2 11.48 5.22 -10.78
CA LYS A 2 10.35 4.50 -11.39
C LYS A 2 9.29 4.32 -10.32
N GLY A 3 8.02 4.56 -10.65
CA GLY A 3 6.92 4.46 -9.70
C GLY A 3 5.60 4.15 -10.38
N PHE A 4 4.68 3.57 -9.62
CA PHE A 4 3.32 3.28 -10.05
C PHE A 4 2.35 4.19 -9.30
N PHE A 5 1.36 4.73 -10.00
CA PHE A 5 0.27 5.49 -9.40
C PHE A 5 -1.03 4.70 -9.55
N VAL A 6 -1.55 4.20 -8.43
CA VAL A 6 -2.81 3.44 -8.41
C VAL A 6 -3.97 4.42 -8.28
N THR A 7 -4.64 4.67 -9.41
CA THR A 7 -5.88 5.44 -9.48
C THR A 7 -7.11 4.52 -9.38
N GLY A 8 -8.31 5.08 -9.32
CA GLY A 8 -9.56 4.32 -9.42
C GLY A 8 -10.76 5.21 -9.65
N THR A 9 -11.85 4.59 -10.10
CA THR A 9 -13.08 5.28 -10.51
C THR A 9 -13.97 5.71 -9.35
N ASP A 10 -13.82 5.09 -8.19
CA ASP A 10 -14.62 5.38 -7.00
C ASP A 10 -13.87 5.02 -5.70
N THR A 11 -14.48 5.28 -4.55
CA THR A 11 -14.08 4.81 -3.22
C THR A 11 -14.39 3.32 -3.06
N GLY A 12 -13.64 2.60 -2.21
CA GLY A 12 -13.91 1.19 -1.93
C GLY A 12 -13.60 0.19 -3.07
N VAL A 13 -13.25 0.64 -4.28
CA VAL A 13 -12.95 -0.22 -5.45
C VAL A 13 -11.66 -1.06 -5.34
N GLY A 14 -11.01 -1.12 -4.17
CA GLY A 14 -9.84 -1.97 -3.95
C GLY A 14 -8.46 -1.36 -4.28
N LYS A 15 -8.36 -0.04 -4.49
CA LYS A 15 -7.07 0.64 -4.78
C LYS A 15 -5.95 0.27 -3.80
N THR A 16 -6.23 0.28 -2.50
CA THR A 16 -5.25 -0.07 -1.46
C THR A 16 -4.76 -1.51 -1.59
N ILE A 17 -5.67 -2.45 -1.88
CA ILE A 17 -5.33 -3.87 -2.05
C ILE A 17 -4.40 -4.08 -3.25
N ILE A 18 -4.68 -3.41 -4.37
CA ILE A 18 -3.81 -3.46 -5.56
C ILE A 18 -2.42 -2.87 -5.26
N ALA A 19 -2.37 -1.73 -4.56
CA ALA A 19 -1.10 -1.13 -4.16
C ALA A 19 -0.28 -2.04 -3.23
N CYS A 20 -0.94 -2.71 -2.27
CA CYS A 20 -0.32 -3.70 -1.39
C CYS A 20 0.25 -4.89 -2.18
N GLY A 21 -0.53 -5.49 -3.07
CA GLY A 21 -0.09 -6.65 -3.88
C GLY A 21 1.09 -6.30 -4.79
N LEU A 22 1.06 -5.12 -5.41
CA LEU A 22 2.18 -4.65 -6.22
C LEU A 22 3.45 -4.47 -5.37
N ALA A 23 3.32 -3.87 -4.19
CA ALA A 23 4.45 -3.70 -3.28
C ALA A 23 5.02 -5.05 -2.83
N ALA A 24 4.17 -6.02 -2.49
CA ALA A 24 4.57 -7.36 -2.08
C ALA A 24 5.36 -8.08 -3.18
N VAL A 25 4.82 -8.14 -4.41
CA VAL A 25 5.48 -8.82 -5.54
C VAL A 25 6.82 -8.16 -5.90
N LEU A 26 6.90 -6.82 -5.87
CA LEU A 26 8.16 -6.14 -6.15
C LEU A 26 9.20 -6.39 -5.04
N LYS A 27 8.76 -6.48 -3.79
CA LYS A 27 9.62 -6.82 -2.66
C LYS A 27 10.11 -8.27 -2.74
N GLU A 28 9.25 -9.22 -3.07
CA GLU A 28 9.61 -10.63 -3.32
C GLU A 28 10.68 -10.78 -4.40
N LYS A 29 10.69 -9.86 -5.39
CA LYS A 29 11.73 -9.77 -6.42
C LYS A 29 13.03 -9.08 -5.96
N GLY A 30 13.19 -8.80 -4.67
CA GLY A 30 14.38 -8.18 -4.09
C GLY A 30 14.52 -6.68 -4.38
N MET A 31 13.45 -6.00 -4.80
CA MET A 31 13.51 -4.57 -5.07
C MET A 31 13.35 -3.74 -3.78
N ASN A 32 14.05 -2.62 -3.69
CA ASN A 32 13.81 -1.61 -2.66
C ASN A 32 12.51 -0.83 -2.99
N VAL A 33 11.45 -1.10 -2.23
CA VAL A 33 10.09 -0.61 -2.50
C VAL A 33 9.61 0.27 -1.35
N GLY A 34 9.07 1.44 -1.71
CA GLY A 34 8.33 2.31 -0.81
C GLY A 34 6.86 2.41 -1.21
N VAL A 35 5.98 2.63 -0.24
CA VAL A 35 4.55 2.89 -0.44
C VAL A 35 4.21 4.29 0.06
N PHE A 36 3.29 4.97 -0.61
CA PHE A 36 2.91 6.34 -0.26
C PHE A 36 1.39 6.54 -0.33
N LYS A 37 0.80 6.91 0.82
CA LYS A 37 -0.61 7.29 0.96
C LYS A 37 -0.66 8.66 1.66
N PRO A 38 -0.67 9.77 0.91
CA PRO A 38 -0.57 11.12 1.50
C PRO A 38 -1.82 11.54 2.28
N PHE A 39 -2.99 11.01 1.89
CA PHE A 39 -4.28 11.41 2.44
C PHE A 39 -5.02 10.19 2.99
N LEU A 40 -5.53 10.33 4.20
CA LEU A 40 -6.39 9.39 4.90
C LEU A 40 -7.38 10.21 5.73
N SER A 41 -8.66 9.83 5.69
CA SER A 41 -9.74 10.49 6.44
C SER A 41 -10.64 9.46 7.09
N GLY A 42 -11.32 9.84 8.17
CA GLY A 42 -12.33 8.99 8.83
C GLY A 42 -11.77 7.84 9.67
N ILE A 43 -10.44 7.67 9.73
CA ILE A 43 -9.77 6.67 10.57
C ILE A 43 -8.35 7.15 10.90
N SER A 44 -7.83 6.76 12.07
CA SER A 44 -6.43 7.00 12.42
C SER A 44 -5.50 6.23 11.50
N ARG A 45 -4.34 6.82 11.17
CA ARG A 45 -3.30 6.14 10.36
C ARG A 45 -2.66 4.93 11.06
N ASP A 46 -2.77 4.87 12.38
CA ASP A 46 -2.21 3.80 13.20
C ASP A 46 -3.28 2.78 13.60
N ASP A 47 -4.53 2.98 13.16
CA ASP A 47 -5.56 1.96 13.29
C ASP A 47 -5.15 0.72 12.47
N PRO A 48 -5.20 -0.50 13.05
CA PRO A 48 -4.83 -1.74 12.36
C PRO A 48 -5.62 -2.00 11.07
N THR A 49 -6.83 -1.46 10.96
CA THR A 49 -7.74 -1.62 9.82
C THR A 49 -7.58 -0.51 8.77
N SER A 50 -6.75 0.50 9.03
CA SER A 50 -6.51 1.59 8.08
C SER A 50 -5.72 1.15 6.84
N ASP A 51 -5.93 1.86 5.73
CA ASP A 51 -5.17 1.68 4.49
C ASP A 51 -3.65 1.75 4.73
N THR A 52 -3.21 2.66 5.61
CA THR A 52 -1.80 2.85 5.94
C THR A 52 -1.21 1.66 6.68
N SER A 53 -1.99 1.01 7.56
CA SER A 53 -1.56 -0.20 8.25
C SER A 53 -1.45 -1.38 7.29
N LEU A 54 -2.40 -1.53 6.35
CA LEU A 54 -2.32 -2.54 5.30
C LEU A 54 -1.06 -2.36 4.43
N LEU A 55 -0.78 -1.14 3.98
CA LEU A 55 0.39 -0.83 3.17
C LEU A 55 1.70 -1.11 3.92
N LYS A 56 1.78 -0.74 5.21
CA LYS A 56 2.95 -1.02 6.06
C LYS A 56 3.16 -2.52 6.29
N GLY A 57 2.09 -3.30 6.51
CA GLY A 57 2.16 -4.73 6.77
C GLY A 57 2.86 -5.50 5.65
N ASN A 58 2.59 -5.14 4.40
CA ASN A 58 3.21 -5.78 3.22
C ASN A 58 4.72 -5.50 3.10
N LEU A 59 5.21 -4.44 3.74
CA LEU A 59 6.65 -4.15 3.81
C LEU A 59 7.36 -4.93 4.91
N LYS A 60 6.65 -5.68 5.77
CA LYS A 60 7.23 -6.46 6.87
C LYS A 60 7.43 -7.95 6.57
N VAL A 61 7.20 -8.42 5.33
CA VAL A 61 7.53 -9.81 4.96
C VAL A 61 9.03 -10.00 5.12
N GLU A 62 9.46 -10.65 6.21
CA GLU A 62 10.84 -11.05 6.46
C GLU A 62 11.11 -12.30 5.60
N ASN A 63 12.27 -12.32 4.94
CA ASN A 63 12.83 -13.52 4.32
C ASN A 63 13.65 -14.29 5.36
#